data_AF-A0A9P3BT98-F1
#
_entry.id   AF-A0A9P3BT98-F1
#
_cell.length_a   1.000
_cell.length_b   1.000
_cell.length_c   1.000
_cell.angle_alpha   90.00
_cell.angle_beta   90.00
_cell.angle_gamma   90.00
#
_symmetry.space_group_name_H-M   'P 1'
#
loop_
_entity.id
_entity.type
_entity.pdbx_description
1 polymer ?
#
loop_
_entity_poly.entity_id
_entity_poly.type
_entity_poly.pdbx_seq_one_letter_code
_entity_poly.pdbx_strand_id
1 'polypeptide(L)'
;MDTSTKENKAEKGQAAYIAPLSTAPDSEAATGDEIRELEHVAARLPARVWLAATIGMAERFAYYGTQSLFQNYLQNSPGDLIPGAMGLGKSHATTVNLAVTVAVNLLPLPASMPVDGRLGRYKALQIFTGIYALGSAILFGTSFPSEMRNGVALIGFILGSILIAVGLGGVQASVQPFIADQYTEQTTPIRIRKNGQRVVESRELTIQYIYNVYYWMVNVGSLGSIATTLMEKYIGFWSAYLLDLCAVVLAVVIVHLAGPKFVHPVPQGSVLPRAARCLWYAARGGFSLDAAQPEYQLENHQRVVPWEKEFISELWDALSAFKIWYSSPILGAQVSISQAGQMETHGIPNDLIKSSNPIAYVIFGVLVQK
;
A
#
# COMPACT_ATOMS: atom_id res chain seq x y z
N MET A 1 -44.69 -31.96 19.13
CA MET A 1 -43.52 -32.84 18.88
C MET A 1 -43.05 -32.53 17.48
N ASP A 2 -41.98 -31.74 17.37
CA ASP A 2 -41.03 -31.70 16.24
C ASP A 2 -40.09 -30.51 16.42
N THR A 3 -39.14 -30.69 17.32
CA THR A 3 -38.06 -29.74 17.64
C THR A 3 -36.71 -30.20 17.08
N SER A 4 -36.67 -31.18 16.17
CA SER A 4 -35.42 -31.80 15.73
C SER A 4 -34.77 -31.19 14.48
N THR A 5 -35.37 -30.21 13.80
CA THR A 5 -34.88 -29.74 12.49
C THR A 5 -34.26 -28.34 12.50
N LYS A 6 -34.15 -27.69 13.67
CA LYS A 6 -33.58 -26.33 13.80
C LYS A 6 -32.16 -26.25 14.37
N GLU A 7 -31.60 -27.35 14.90
CA GLU A 7 -30.25 -27.32 15.49
C GLU A 7 -29.10 -27.43 14.48
N ASN A 8 -29.35 -27.86 13.25
CA ASN A 8 -28.26 -28.24 12.33
C ASN A 8 -27.77 -27.10 11.40
N LYS A 9 -28.05 -25.83 11.73
CA LYS A 9 -27.62 -24.66 10.91
C LYS A 9 -26.81 -23.61 11.66
N ALA A 10 -26.47 -23.84 12.93
CA ALA A 10 -25.74 -22.88 13.76
C ALA A 10 -24.20 -23.10 13.83
N GLU A 11 -23.66 -24.23 13.35
CA GLU A 11 -22.23 -24.57 13.47
C GLU A 11 -21.42 -24.34 12.18
N LYS A 12 -21.47 -23.14 11.58
CA LYS A 12 -20.57 -22.79 10.45
C LYS A 12 -19.88 -21.43 10.59
N GLY A 13 -19.64 -20.99 11.82
CA GLY A 13 -19.03 -19.70 12.13
C GLY A 13 -17.84 -19.72 13.10
N GLN A 14 -17.20 -20.87 13.34
CA GLN A 14 -15.97 -20.89 14.14
C GLN A 14 -14.79 -20.41 13.29
N ALA A 15 -14.26 -19.25 13.64
CA ALA A 15 -12.94 -18.80 13.19
C ALA A 15 -11.94 -19.92 13.44
N ALA A 16 -11.19 -20.30 12.39
CA ALA A 16 -10.13 -21.29 12.50
C ALA A 16 -9.16 -20.84 13.61
N TYR A 17 -9.14 -21.58 14.72
CA TYR A 17 -8.13 -21.44 15.75
C TYR A 17 -6.80 -21.89 15.14
N ILE A 18 -6.02 -20.93 14.65
CA ILE A 18 -4.65 -21.17 14.22
C ILE A 18 -3.83 -21.31 15.51
N ALA A 19 -3.41 -22.53 15.80
CA ALA A 19 -2.53 -22.81 16.92
C ALA A 19 -1.30 -21.87 16.86
N PRO A 20 -0.87 -21.28 17.98
CA PRO A 20 0.42 -20.59 18.02
C PRO A 20 1.51 -21.53 17.50
N LEU A 21 2.45 -20.97 16.72
CA LEU A 21 3.59 -21.72 16.21
C LEU A 21 4.22 -22.51 17.36
N SER A 22 4.44 -23.80 17.15
CA SER A 22 5.14 -24.70 18.07
C SER A 22 6.25 -23.96 18.79
N THR A 23 6.05 -23.71 20.09
CA THR A 23 7.10 -23.18 20.95
C THR A 23 8.27 -24.13 20.83
N ALA A 24 9.45 -23.59 20.50
CA ALA A 24 10.68 -24.31 20.78
C ALA A 24 10.71 -24.60 22.30
N PRO A 25 11.27 -25.73 22.76
CA PRO A 25 11.11 -26.18 24.14
C PRO A 25 11.62 -25.23 25.24
N ASP A 26 12.30 -24.13 24.89
CA ASP A 26 13.06 -23.26 25.81
C ASP A 26 12.65 -21.78 25.75
N SER A 27 11.39 -21.44 25.46
CA SER A 27 10.94 -20.04 25.42
C SER A 27 10.29 -19.61 26.73
N GLU A 28 11.10 -19.34 27.77
CA GLU A 28 10.63 -18.60 28.95
C GLU A 28 10.25 -17.15 28.53
N ALA A 29 9.09 -16.68 29.01
CA ALA A 29 8.71 -15.28 28.87
C ALA A 29 9.68 -14.42 29.70
N ALA A 30 10.24 -13.37 29.11
CA ALA A 30 11.26 -12.56 29.77
C ALA A 30 10.74 -11.91 31.05
N THR A 31 11.50 -12.01 32.14
CA THR A 31 11.21 -11.31 33.39
C THR A 31 11.45 -9.80 33.21
N GLY A 32 10.74 -8.94 33.95
CA GLY A 32 10.81 -7.47 33.76
C GLY A 32 12.21 -6.86 33.87
N ASP A 33 13.10 -7.48 34.66
CA ASP A 33 14.50 -7.06 34.79
C ASP A 33 15.36 -7.52 33.59
N GLU A 34 15.07 -8.69 33.04
CA GLU A 34 15.75 -9.23 31.85
C GLU A 34 15.42 -8.43 30.59
N ILE A 35 14.19 -7.89 30.51
CA ILE A 35 13.80 -6.96 29.44
C ILE A 35 14.63 -5.67 29.49
N ARG A 36 15.09 -5.22 30.67
CA ARG A 36 15.87 -3.97 30.78
C ARG A 36 17.35 -4.16 30.50
N GLU A 37 17.90 -5.32 30.83
CA GLU A 37 19.34 -5.58 30.75
C GLU A 37 19.80 -6.22 29.44
N LEU A 38 18.93 -6.99 28.78
CA LEU A 38 19.32 -7.75 27.59
C LEU A 38 19.18 -6.94 26.30
N GLU A 39 20.04 -7.25 25.32
CA GLU A 39 19.96 -6.68 23.97
C GLU A 39 18.63 -7.08 23.34
N HIS A 40 17.89 -6.09 22.84
CA HIS A 40 16.65 -6.32 22.15
C HIS A 40 16.91 -6.57 20.66
N VAL A 41 16.31 -7.64 20.12
CA VAL A 41 16.57 -8.08 18.75
C VAL A 41 15.25 -8.35 18.03
N ALA A 42 15.20 -8.09 16.73
CA ALA A 42 14.05 -8.48 15.91
C ALA A 42 13.93 -10.01 15.78
N ALA A 43 12.72 -10.53 15.96
CA ALA A 43 12.43 -11.96 15.82
C ALA A 43 12.50 -12.41 14.35
N ARG A 44 12.59 -13.73 14.15
CA ARG A 44 12.52 -14.32 12.80
C ARG A 44 11.10 -14.19 12.25
N LEU A 45 10.98 -13.59 11.07
CA LEU A 45 9.68 -13.35 10.45
C LEU A 45 9.04 -14.66 9.94
N PRO A 46 7.76 -14.92 10.25
CA PRO A 46 7.05 -16.09 9.74
C PRO A 46 6.79 -15.96 8.24
N ALA A 47 6.67 -17.09 7.53
CA ALA A 47 6.50 -17.11 6.08
C ALA A 47 5.27 -16.30 5.58
N ARG A 48 4.21 -16.19 6.39
CA ARG A 48 3.02 -15.38 6.09
C ARG A 48 3.31 -13.88 5.98
N VAL A 49 4.26 -13.35 6.76
CA VAL A 49 4.69 -11.94 6.66
C VAL A 49 5.40 -11.70 5.32
N TRP A 50 6.28 -12.63 4.92
CA TRP A 50 6.95 -12.58 3.61
C TRP A 50 5.96 -12.66 2.44
N LEU A 51 4.95 -13.53 2.53
CA LEU A 51 3.88 -13.60 1.51
C LEU A 51 3.09 -12.30 1.43
N ALA A 52 2.73 -11.70 2.57
CA ALA A 52 2.03 -10.42 2.62
C ALA A 52 2.88 -9.26 2.06
N ALA A 53 4.18 -9.23 2.38
CA ALA A 53 5.10 -8.25 1.82
C ALA A 53 5.31 -8.42 0.31
N THR A 54 5.30 -9.66 -0.20
CA THR A 54 5.38 -9.97 -1.63
C THR A 54 4.16 -9.44 -2.40
N ILE A 55 2.96 -9.47 -1.81
CA ILE A 55 1.76 -8.85 -2.40
C ILE A 55 1.97 -7.35 -2.61
N GLY A 56 2.48 -6.65 -1.59
CA GLY A 56 2.77 -5.22 -1.72
C GLY A 56 3.91 -4.91 -2.70
N MET A 57 4.93 -5.77 -2.79
CA MET A 57 5.98 -5.64 -3.81
C MET A 57 5.42 -5.77 -5.23
N ALA A 58 4.59 -6.79 -5.48
CA ALA A 58 3.97 -7.03 -6.78
C ALA A 58 3.00 -5.91 -7.17
N GLU A 59 2.23 -5.40 -6.22
CA GLU A 59 1.41 -4.19 -6.42
C GLU A 59 2.28 -3.00 -6.84
N ARG A 60 3.36 -2.74 -6.11
CA ARG A 60 4.23 -1.59 -6.38
C ARG A 60 4.95 -1.69 -7.70
N PHE A 61 5.35 -2.90 -8.08
CA PHE A 61 5.86 -3.18 -9.41
C PHE A 61 4.87 -2.73 -10.48
N ALA A 62 3.62 -3.21 -10.41
CA ALA A 62 2.61 -2.88 -11.40
C ALA A 62 2.23 -1.39 -11.38
N TYR A 63 2.18 -0.75 -10.20
CA TYR A 63 1.90 0.68 -10.11
C TYR A 63 2.96 1.53 -10.81
N TYR A 64 4.24 1.37 -10.45
CA TYR A 64 5.31 2.15 -11.06
C TYR A 64 5.55 1.77 -12.52
N GLY A 65 5.37 0.49 -12.87
CA GLY A 65 5.37 -0.01 -14.24
C GLY A 65 4.34 0.74 -15.10
N THR A 66 3.08 0.70 -14.71
CA THR A 66 1.97 1.32 -15.44
C THR A 66 2.09 2.85 -15.49
N GLN A 67 2.44 3.47 -14.35
CA GLN A 67 2.54 4.93 -14.23
C GLN A 67 3.65 5.52 -15.11
N SER A 68 4.73 4.78 -15.32
CA SER A 68 5.83 5.22 -16.20
C SER A 68 5.39 5.33 -17.67
N LEU A 69 4.50 4.45 -18.12
CA LEU A 69 4.03 4.39 -19.51
C LEU A 69 3.02 5.49 -19.85
N PHE A 70 2.28 5.99 -18.84
CA PHE A 70 1.15 6.90 -19.06
C PHE A 70 1.52 8.18 -19.79
N GLN A 71 2.69 8.76 -19.51
CA GLN A 71 3.10 10.00 -20.15
C GLN A 71 3.26 9.83 -21.66
N ASN A 72 4.06 8.85 -22.10
CA ASN A 72 4.30 8.62 -23.53
C ASN A 72 3.04 8.11 -24.23
N TYR A 73 2.27 7.23 -23.57
CA TYR A 73 1.02 6.68 -24.10
C TYR A 73 -0.01 7.78 -24.43
N LEU A 74 -0.15 8.78 -23.53
CA LEU A 74 -1.05 9.92 -23.73
C LEU A 74 -0.49 10.98 -24.69
N GLN A 75 0.81 11.27 -24.58
CA GLN A 75 1.43 12.42 -25.22
C GLN A 75 1.65 12.23 -26.72
N ASN A 76 2.22 11.09 -27.12
CA ASN A 76 2.70 10.88 -28.47
C ASN A 76 1.69 10.09 -29.32
N SER A 77 1.81 10.20 -30.64
CA SER A 77 1.05 9.42 -31.61
C SER A 77 1.82 8.14 -32.00
N PRO A 78 1.16 7.13 -32.58
CA PRO A 78 1.84 5.90 -33.01
C PRO A 78 2.95 6.09 -34.05
N GLY A 79 2.99 7.24 -34.75
CA GLY A 79 3.98 7.57 -35.78
C GLY A 79 5.07 8.56 -35.34
N ASP A 80 5.08 8.98 -34.08
CA ASP A 80 6.08 9.94 -33.58
C ASP A 80 7.43 9.26 -33.28
N LEU A 81 8.51 10.05 -33.21
CA LEU A 81 9.87 9.56 -32.89
C LEU A 81 9.92 8.78 -31.57
N ILE A 82 9.10 9.19 -30.60
CA ILE A 82 8.82 8.45 -29.38
C ILE A 82 7.42 7.88 -29.55
N PRO A 83 7.25 6.55 -29.59
CA PRO A 83 5.94 5.94 -29.78
C PRO A 83 4.93 6.36 -28.71
N GLY A 84 3.66 6.52 -29.10
CA GLY A 84 2.54 6.72 -28.18
C GLY A 84 1.21 6.25 -28.76
N ALA A 85 0.11 6.53 -28.07
CA ALA A 85 -1.22 6.06 -28.46
C ALA A 85 -2.20 7.16 -28.86
N MET A 86 -2.26 8.26 -28.10
CA MET A 86 -3.36 9.22 -28.21
C MET A 86 -2.99 10.57 -28.84
N GLY A 87 -1.71 10.94 -28.88
CA GLY A 87 -1.28 12.20 -29.50
C GLY A 87 -1.88 13.46 -28.86
N LEU A 88 -2.24 13.43 -27.56
CA LEU A 88 -2.90 14.56 -26.89
C LEU A 88 -2.00 15.80 -26.72
N GLY A 89 -0.70 15.63 -26.98
CA GLY A 89 0.31 16.65 -26.75
C GLY A 89 0.72 16.78 -25.28
N LYS A 90 1.87 17.43 -25.07
CA LYS A 90 2.55 17.48 -23.76
C LYS A 90 1.69 18.05 -22.63
N SER A 91 0.94 19.13 -22.90
CA SER A 91 0.14 19.81 -21.88
C SER A 91 -1.00 18.92 -21.36
N HIS A 92 -1.84 18.41 -22.27
CA HIS A 92 -2.99 17.57 -21.88
C HIS A 92 -2.55 16.24 -21.28
N ALA A 93 -1.53 15.58 -21.84
CA ALA A 93 -1.01 14.33 -21.30
C ALA A 93 -0.51 14.50 -19.85
N THR A 94 0.21 15.59 -19.58
CA THR A 94 0.71 15.88 -18.22
C THR A 94 -0.45 16.15 -17.25
N THR A 95 -1.47 16.90 -17.67
CA THR A 95 -2.65 17.18 -16.83
C THR A 95 -3.41 15.91 -16.49
N VAL A 96 -3.65 15.03 -17.47
CA VAL A 96 -4.34 13.75 -17.24
C VAL A 96 -3.51 12.84 -16.33
N ASN A 97 -2.20 12.72 -16.57
CA ASN A 97 -1.31 11.93 -15.74
C ASN A 97 -1.27 12.44 -14.28
N LEU A 98 -1.23 13.76 -14.09
CA LEU A 98 -1.30 14.37 -12.77
C LEU A 98 -2.65 14.12 -12.10
N ALA A 99 -3.76 14.21 -12.84
CA ALA A 99 -5.09 13.94 -12.31
C ALA A 99 -5.22 12.48 -11.82
N VAL A 100 -4.71 11.51 -12.59
CA VAL A 100 -4.67 10.11 -12.17
C VAL A 100 -3.75 9.91 -10.96
N THR A 101 -2.60 10.58 -10.93
CA THR A 101 -1.68 10.55 -9.78
C THR A 101 -2.37 11.07 -8.51
N VAL A 102 -3.07 12.20 -8.60
CA VAL A 102 -3.82 12.78 -7.48
C VAL A 102 -4.93 11.84 -7.03
N ALA A 103 -5.67 11.25 -7.98
CA ALA A 103 -6.71 10.27 -7.66
C ALA A 103 -6.14 9.07 -6.89
N VAL A 104 -5.08 8.43 -7.40
CA VAL A 104 -4.43 7.29 -6.74
C VAL A 104 -3.95 7.62 -5.32
N ASN A 105 -3.44 8.82 -5.08
CA ASN A 105 -2.97 9.21 -3.75
C ASN A 105 -4.10 9.60 -2.79
N LEU A 106 -5.26 10.03 -3.30
CA LEU A 106 -6.42 10.41 -2.48
C LEU A 106 -7.36 9.25 -2.20
N LEU A 107 -7.53 8.31 -3.14
CA LEU A 107 -8.46 7.19 -3.01
C LEU A 107 -8.23 6.25 -1.80
N PRO A 108 -7.01 6.04 -1.28
CA PRO A 108 -6.81 5.27 -0.06
C PRO A 108 -7.61 5.81 1.15
N LEU A 109 -7.82 7.13 1.23
CA LEU A 109 -8.55 7.76 2.34
C LEU A 109 -10.00 7.27 2.44
N PRO A 110 -10.87 7.43 1.42
CA PRO A 110 -12.21 6.87 1.46
C PRO A 110 -12.21 5.34 1.43
N ALA A 111 -11.23 4.69 0.79
CA ALA A 111 -11.16 3.23 0.73
C ALA A 111 -10.82 2.57 2.08
N SER A 112 -10.07 3.24 2.95
CA SER A 112 -9.76 2.74 4.30
C SER A 112 -10.98 2.62 5.21
N MET A 113 -12.02 3.44 5.02
CA MET A 113 -13.25 3.37 5.83
C MET A 113 -13.95 1.99 5.72
N PRO A 114 -14.24 1.45 4.51
CA PRO A 114 -14.77 0.10 4.36
C PRO A 114 -13.75 -0.99 4.72
N VAL A 115 -12.45 -0.78 4.50
CA VAL A 115 -11.36 -1.73 4.85
C VAL A 115 -11.30 -1.99 6.36
N ASP A 116 -11.19 -0.93 7.17
CA ASP A 116 -11.10 -1.02 8.63
C ASP A 116 -12.47 -1.23 9.29
N GLY A 117 -13.54 -0.86 8.58
CA GLY A 117 -14.92 -0.97 9.03
C GLY A 117 -15.56 -2.33 8.71
N ARG A 118 -16.27 -2.41 7.58
CA ARG A 118 -17.22 -3.51 7.31
C ARG A 118 -16.62 -4.72 6.59
N LEU A 119 -15.64 -4.51 5.70
CA LEU A 119 -15.09 -5.60 4.90
C LEU A 119 -14.01 -6.38 5.65
N GLY A 120 -13.21 -5.69 6.46
CA GLY A 120 -11.98 -6.25 7.02
C GLY A 120 -10.86 -6.28 5.98
N ARG A 121 -9.63 -6.24 6.49
CA ARG A 121 -8.41 -6.03 5.69
C ARG A 121 -8.21 -7.11 4.60
N TYR A 122 -8.42 -8.39 4.94
CA TYR A 122 -8.23 -9.48 3.98
C TYR A 122 -9.27 -9.52 2.87
N LYS A 123 -10.57 -9.40 3.18
CA LYS A 123 -11.63 -9.39 2.15
C LYS A 123 -11.54 -8.14 1.27
N ALA A 124 -11.19 -7.00 1.86
CA ALA A 124 -10.91 -5.79 1.09
C ALA A 124 -9.74 -6.03 0.13
N LEU A 125 -8.64 -6.63 0.60
CA LEU A 125 -7.50 -6.96 -0.26
C LEU A 125 -7.89 -7.88 -1.43
N GLN A 126 -8.72 -8.91 -1.20
CA GLN A 126 -9.25 -9.77 -2.27
C GLN A 126 -10.04 -8.98 -3.33
N ILE A 127 -10.99 -8.15 -2.89
CA ILE A 127 -11.87 -7.39 -3.79
C ILE A 127 -11.07 -6.35 -4.58
N PHE A 128 -10.25 -5.57 -3.89
CA PHE A 128 -9.51 -4.46 -4.51
C PHE A 128 -8.38 -4.95 -5.42
N THR A 129 -7.69 -6.05 -5.10
CA THR A 129 -6.74 -6.66 -6.04
C THR A 129 -7.44 -7.22 -7.28
N GLY A 130 -8.66 -7.76 -7.15
CA GLY A 130 -9.48 -8.19 -8.28
C GLY A 130 -9.91 -7.03 -9.19
N ILE A 131 -10.37 -5.91 -8.61
CA ILE A 131 -10.69 -4.67 -9.34
C ILE A 131 -9.44 -4.14 -10.06
N TYR A 132 -8.29 -4.16 -9.38
CA TYR A 132 -7.04 -3.74 -9.97
C TYR A 132 -6.66 -4.61 -11.17
N ALA A 133 -6.75 -5.94 -11.04
CA ALA A 133 -6.47 -6.87 -12.13
C ALA A 133 -7.39 -6.65 -13.34
N LEU A 134 -8.67 -6.36 -13.11
CA LEU A 134 -9.62 -6.03 -14.18
C LEU A 134 -9.22 -4.76 -14.92
N GLY A 135 -8.86 -3.70 -14.19
CA GLY A 135 -8.37 -2.45 -14.78
C GLY A 135 -7.11 -2.64 -15.62
N SER A 136 -6.13 -3.40 -15.10
CA SER A 136 -4.91 -3.77 -15.83
C SER A 136 -5.20 -4.63 -17.06
N ALA A 137 -6.17 -5.55 -17.00
CA ALA A 137 -6.55 -6.37 -18.13
C ALA A 137 -7.20 -5.55 -19.26
N ILE A 138 -8.01 -4.53 -18.92
CA ILE A 138 -8.58 -3.59 -19.88
C ILE A 138 -7.48 -2.76 -20.55
N LEU A 139 -6.51 -2.24 -19.79
CA LEU A 139 -5.38 -1.51 -20.38
C LEU A 139 -4.57 -2.40 -21.32
N PHE A 140 -4.26 -3.62 -20.88
CA PHE A 140 -3.56 -4.60 -21.71
C PHE A 140 -4.34 -4.86 -23.02
N GLY A 141 -5.62 -5.21 -22.94
CA GLY A 141 -6.43 -5.52 -24.12
C GLY A 141 -6.63 -4.35 -25.08
N THR A 142 -6.58 -3.11 -24.60
CA THR A 142 -6.79 -1.91 -25.43
C THR A 142 -5.49 -1.29 -25.94
N SER A 143 -4.34 -1.77 -25.47
CA SER A 143 -3.00 -1.34 -25.87
C SER A 143 -2.42 -2.09 -27.08
N PHE A 144 -3.18 -3.01 -27.67
CA PHE A 144 -2.77 -3.66 -28.92
C PHE A 144 -2.77 -2.67 -30.09
N PRO A 145 -1.79 -2.76 -31.02
CA PRO A 145 -1.72 -1.83 -32.16
C PRO A 145 -2.98 -1.79 -33.04
N SER A 146 -3.75 -2.88 -33.12
CA SER A 146 -5.04 -2.92 -33.83
C SER A 146 -6.09 -2.04 -33.15
N GLU A 147 -6.22 -2.16 -31.83
CA GLU A 147 -7.24 -1.44 -31.04
C GLU A 147 -6.92 0.04 -30.90
N MET A 148 -5.63 0.37 -30.84
CA MET A 148 -5.14 1.76 -30.87
C MET A 148 -5.54 2.48 -32.16
N ARG A 149 -5.46 1.80 -33.32
CA ARG A 149 -5.89 2.36 -34.62
C ARG A 149 -7.41 2.55 -34.71
N ASN A 150 -8.18 1.71 -34.02
CA ASN A 150 -9.64 1.78 -33.99
C ASN A 150 -10.17 2.86 -33.01
N GLY A 151 -9.29 3.56 -32.28
CA GLY A 151 -9.67 4.61 -31.32
C GLY A 151 -10.21 4.09 -29.98
N VAL A 152 -10.21 2.77 -29.76
CA VAL A 152 -10.70 2.13 -28.52
C VAL A 152 -9.75 2.39 -27.34
N ALA A 153 -8.48 2.69 -27.63
CA ALA A 153 -7.43 2.96 -26.64
C ALA A 153 -7.78 4.08 -25.64
N LEU A 154 -8.51 5.11 -26.04
CA LEU A 154 -8.91 6.21 -25.14
C LEU A 154 -9.95 5.74 -24.11
N ILE A 155 -10.98 5.01 -24.57
CA ILE A 155 -12.02 4.46 -23.70
C ILE A 155 -11.40 3.42 -22.75
N GLY A 156 -10.53 2.58 -23.29
CA GLY A 156 -9.73 1.62 -22.52
C GLY A 156 -8.89 2.29 -21.44
N PHE A 157 -8.21 3.38 -21.80
CA PHE A 157 -7.39 4.13 -20.85
C PHE A 157 -8.23 4.74 -19.72
N ILE A 158 -9.35 5.40 -20.04
CA ILE A 158 -10.19 6.04 -19.02
C ILE A 158 -10.78 5.00 -18.07
N LEU A 159 -11.40 3.94 -18.61
CA LEU A 159 -12.00 2.89 -17.77
C LEU A 159 -10.94 2.12 -16.99
N GLY A 160 -9.83 1.76 -17.63
CA GLY A 160 -8.71 1.06 -17.02
C GLY A 160 -8.06 1.88 -15.90
N SER A 161 -7.75 3.16 -16.13
CA SER A 161 -7.13 4.03 -15.13
C SER A 161 -8.04 4.30 -13.91
N ILE A 162 -9.36 4.43 -14.11
CA ILE A 162 -10.33 4.56 -13.00
C ILE A 162 -10.34 3.27 -12.17
N LEU A 163 -10.46 2.10 -12.81
CA LEU A 163 -10.48 0.82 -12.10
C LEU A 163 -9.16 0.55 -11.37
N ILE A 164 -8.03 0.87 -12.01
CA ILE A 164 -6.71 0.80 -11.38
C ILE A 164 -6.65 1.73 -10.18
N ALA A 165 -7.09 2.99 -10.30
CA ALA A 165 -7.05 3.93 -9.17
C ALA A 165 -7.90 3.46 -7.99
N VAL A 166 -9.09 2.90 -8.24
CA VAL A 166 -9.96 2.33 -7.20
C VAL A 166 -9.36 1.09 -6.56
N GLY A 167 -8.89 0.14 -7.37
CA GLY A 167 -8.26 -1.09 -6.89
C GLY A 167 -7.01 -0.78 -6.07
N LEU A 168 -6.11 0.02 -6.63
CA LEU A 168 -4.87 0.44 -5.98
C LEU A 168 -5.12 1.17 -4.68
N GLY A 169 -6.08 2.11 -4.65
CA GLY A 169 -6.41 2.86 -3.43
C GLY A 169 -6.82 1.94 -2.27
N GLY A 170 -7.65 0.94 -2.55
CA GLY A 170 -8.06 -0.04 -1.53
C GLY A 170 -6.98 -1.03 -1.13
N VAL A 171 -6.09 -1.43 -2.06
CA VAL A 171 -4.92 -2.25 -1.74
C VAL A 171 -3.96 -1.47 -0.83
N GLN A 172 -3.67 -0.22 -1.15
CA GLN A 172 -2.79 0.64 -0.33
C GLN A 172 -3.34 0.86 1.08
N ALA A 173 -4.66 1.02 1.21
CA ALA A 173 -5.32 1.16 2.51
C ALA A 173 -5.28 -0.14 3.36
N SER A 174 -5.10 -1.31 2.74
CA SER A 174 -5.21 -2.61 3.42
C SER A 174 -3.89 -3.35 3.63
N VAL A 175 -2.91 -3.23 2.72
CA VAL A 175 -1.67 -4.04 2.74
C VAL A 175 -0.82 -3.80 3.98
N GLN A 176 -0.55 -2.54 4.36
CA GLN A 176 0.34 -2.26 5.50
C GLN A 176 -0.25 -2.75 6.82
N PRO A 177 -1.52 -2.42 7.17
CA PRO A 177 -2.13 -2.97 8.37
C PRO A 177 -2.27 -4.50 8.33
N PHE A 178 -2.54 -5.07 7.15
CA PHE A 178 -2.63 -6.52 6.96
C PHE A 178 -1.30 -7.24 7.23
N ILE A 179 -0.17 -6.67 6.81
CA ILE A 179 1.17 -7.22 7.11
C ILE A 179 1.43 -7.24 8.61
N ALA A 180 1.10 -6.15 9.31
CA ALA A 180 1.24 -6.07 10.76
C ALA A 180 0.38 -7.13 11.47
N ASP A 181 -0.84 -7.36 11.00
CA ASP A 181 -1.74 -8.40 11.52
C ASP A 181 -1.19 -9.82 11.38
N GLN A 182 -0.28 -10.06 10.42
CA GLN A 182 0.35 -11.36 10.25
C GLN A 182 1.37 -11.65 11.36
N TYR A 183 1.80 -10.65 12.13
CA TYR A 183 2.65 -10.87 13.29
C TYR A 183 1.80 -10.96 14.56
N THR A 184 1.55 -12.20 15.02
CA THR A 184 0.65 -12.49 16.15
C THR A 184 1.39 -12.75 17.46
N GLU A 185 2.72 -12.72 17.46
CA GLU A 185 3.50 -12.97 18.66
C GLU A 185 3.38 -11.75 19.60
N GLN A 186 2.74 -11.99 20.74
CA GLN A 186 2.53 -10.96 21.77
C GLN A 186 3.46 -11.13 22.97
N THR A 187 4.09 -12.29 23.10
CA THR A 187 5.08 -12.57 24.14
C THR A 187 6.44 -12.05 23.70
N THR A 188 7.23 -11.58 24.66
CA THR A 188 8.63 -11.18 24.48
C THR A 188 9.52 -12.34 24.93
N PRO A 189 9.72 -13.37 24.09
CA PRO A 189 10.50 -14.54 24.50
C PRO A 189 11.98 -14.19 24.61
N ILE A 190 12.66 -14.82 25.57
CA ILE A 190 14.12 -14.80 25.60
C ILE A 190 14.62 -15.86 24.62
N ARG A 191 15.50 -15.47 23.70
CA ARG A 191 16.24 -16.42 22.87
C ARG A 191 17.72 -16.38 23.15
N ILE A 192 18.34 -17.55 23.11
CA ILE A 192 19.79 -17.68 23.20
C ILE A 192 20.34 -17.70 21.76
N ARG A 193 21.14 -16.69 21.41
CA ARG A 193 21.84 -16.65 20.12
C ARG A 193 22.85 -17.81 20.02
N LYS A 194 23.31 -18.11 18.79
CA LYS A 194 24.34 -19.14 18.53
C LYS A 194 25.67 -18.90 19.26
N ASN A 195 25.91 -17.68 19.74
CA ASN A 195 27.07 -17.27 20.52
C ASN A 195 26.85 -17.36 22.05
N GLY A 196 25.72 -17.90 22.51
CA GLY A 196 25.39 -18.06 23.93
C GLY A 196 24.78 -16.82 24.61
N GLN A 197 24.61 -15.69 23.90
CA GLN A 197 24.00 -14.49 24.48
C GLN A 197 22.48 -14.62 24.56
N ARG A 198 21.91 -14.33 25.75
CA ARG A 198 20.47 -14.16 25.94
C ARG A 198 20.06 -12.82 25.32
N VAL A 199 19.07 -12.84 24.44
CA VAL A 199 18.51 -11.65 23.80
C VAL A 199 16.99 -11.67 23.93
N VAL A 200 16.41 -10.49 24.06
CA VAL A 200 14.97 -10.31 24.24
C VAL A 200 14.36 -9.96 22.88
N GLU A 201 13.39 -10.74 22.42
CA GLU A 201 12.71 -10.44 21.16
C GLU A 201 11.62 -9.38 21.39
N SER A 202 11.94 -8.10 21.15
CA SER A 202 10.94 -7.01 21.24
C SER A 202 10.00 -7.04 20.05
N ARG A 203 8.70 -6.94 20.35
CA ARG A 203 7.64 -6.83 19.35
C ARG A 203 7.76 -5.52 18.56
N GLU A 204 8.07 -4.42 19.23
CA GLU A 204 8.21 -3.09 18.61
C GLU A 204 9.33 -3.09 17.57
N LEU A 205 10.51 -3.60 17.94
CA LEU A 205 11.64 -3.73 17.00
C LEU A 205 11.33 -4.70 15.86
N THR A 206 10.60 -5.78 16.14
CA THR A 206 10.20 -6.74 15.11
C THR A 206 9.21 -6.11 14.12
N ILE A 207 8.21 -5.36 14.60
CA ILE A 207 7.26 -4.63 13.74
C ILE A 207 7.99 -3.57 12.91
N GLN A 208 8.91 -2.82 13.53
CA GLN A 208 9.75 -1.86 12.80
C GLN A 208 10.58 -2.55 11.71
N TYR A 209 11.19 -3.71 12.03
CA TYR A 209 11.92 -4.51 11.07
C TYR A 209 11.04 -5.02 9.93
N ILE A 210 9.81 -5.49 10.21
CA ILE A 210 8.83 -5.88 9.20
C ILE A 210 8.56 -4.74 8.23
N TYR A 211 8.32 -3.53 8.74
CA TYR A 211 8.10 -2.37 7.89
C TYR A 211 9.35 -1.98 7.09
N ASN A 212 10.54 -2.05 7.69
CA ASN A 212 11.80 -1.79 6.97
C ASN A 212 12.01 -2.77 5.81
N VAL A 213 11.79 -4.06 6.05
CA VAL A 213 11.84 -5.10 5.00
C VAL A 213 10.78 -4.84 3.94
N TYR A 214 9.55 -4.52 4.35
CA TYR A 214 8.47 -4.17 3.43
C TYR A 214 8.85 -2.98 2.54
N TYR A 215 9.35 -1.88 3.11
CA TYR A 215 9.78 -0.71 2.33
C TYR A 215 10.93 -1.02 1.39
N TRP A 216 11.89 -1.86 1.81
CA TRP A 216 12.93 -2.35 0.92
C TRP A 216 12.33 -3.14 -0.26
N MET A 217 11.41 -4.06 0.00
CA MET A 217 10.71 -4.81 -1.05
C MET A 217 9.89 -3.91 -1.98
N VAL A 218 9.22 -2.88 -1.45
CA VAL A 218 8.51 -1.88 -2.26
C VAL A 218 9.46 -1.14 -3.21
N ASN A 219 10.65 -0.74 -2.74
CA ASN A 219 11.66 -0.12 -3.59
C ASN A 219 12.16 -1.10 -4.67
N VAL A 220 12.39 -2.38 -4.34
CA VAL A 220 12.71 -3.42 -5.32
C VAL A 220 11.60 -3.57 -6.36
N GLY A 221 10.33 -3.60 -5.93
CA GLY A 221 9.18 -3.66 -6.82
C GLY A 221 9.14 -2.49 -7.80
N SER A 222 9.41 -1.26 -7.33
CA SER A 222 9.38 -0.07 -8.18
C SER A 222 10.38 -0.09 -9.35
N LEU A 223 11.43 -0.92 -9.29
CA LEU A 223 12.35 -1.17 -10.41
C LEU A 223 11.67 -1.82 -11.61
N GLY A 224 10.43 -2.31 -11.46
CA GLY A 224 9.58 -2.76 -12.57
C GLY A 224 9.39 -1.71 -13.66
N SER A 225 9.39 -0.43 -13.29
CA SER A 225 9.37 0.68 -14.24
C SER A 225 10.53 0.64 -15.26
N ILE A 226 11.69 0.11 -14.89
CA ILE A 226 12.82 -0.09 -15.82
C ILE A 226 12.45 -1.14 -16.86
N ALA A 227 11.90 -2.28 -16.42
CA ALA A 227 11.52 -3.36 -17.31
C ALA A 227 10.41 -2.93 -18.28
N THR A 228 9.36 -2.28 -17.77
CA THR A 228 8.22 -1.85 -18.58
C THR A 228 8.61 -0.78 -19.61
N THR A 229 9.45 0.19 -19.25
CA THR A 229 9.92 1.24 -20.17
C THR A 229 10.84 0.69 -21.26
N LEU A 230 11.67 -0.31 -20.95
CA LEU A 230 12.46 -1.01 -21.98
C LEU A 230 11.57 -1.83 -22.91
N MET A 231 10.55 -2.51 -22.38
CA MET A 231 9.59 -3.27 -23.17
C MET A 231 8.74 -2.36 -24.08
N GLU A 232 8.30 -1.21 -23.57
CA GLU A 232 7.66 -0.16 -24.35
C GLU A 232 8.54 0.25 -25.54
N LYS A 233 9.80 0.58 -25.27
CA LYS A 233 10.73 1.08 -26.28
C LYS A 233 11.05 0.06 -27.38
N TYR A 234 11.27 -1.21 -27.03
CA TYR A 234 11.76 -2.22 -27.98
C TYR A 234 10.67 -3.09 -28.60
N ILE A 235 9.51 -3.26 -27.95
CA ILE A 235 8.44 -4.18 -28.39
C ILE A 235 7.12 -3.44 -28.55
N GLY A 236 6.76 -2.58 -27.59
CA GLY A 236 5.56 -1.75 -27.61
C GLY A 236 4.71 -1.89 -26.34
N PHE A 237 3.72 -1.00 -26.21
CA PHE A 237 2.90 -0.83 -25.00
C PHE A 237 2.20 -2.10 -24.51
N TRP A 238 1.67 -2.94 -25.41
CA TRP A 238 0.98 -4.19 -25.04
C TRP A 238 1.87 -5.12 -24.21
N SER A 239 3.16 -5.18 -24.51
CA SER A 239 4.09 -6.05 -23.82
C SER A 239 4.40 -5.55 -22.40
N ALA A 240 4.49 -4.23 -22.24
CA ALA A 240 4.72 -3.58 -20.96
C ALA A 240 3.49 -3.71 -20.04
N TYR A 241 2.28 -3.48 -20.57
CA TYR A 241 1.03 -3.69 -19.83
C TYR A 241 0.76 -5.16 -19.51
N LEU A 242 1.24 -6.10 -20.33
CA LEU A 242 1.19 -7.53 -20.01
C LEU A 242 2.07 -7.86 -18.80
N LEU A 243 3.28 -7.31 -18.73
CA LEU A 243 4.18 -7.53 -17.59
C LEU A 243 3.56 -7.01 -16.29
N ASP A 244 2.94 -5.83 -16.33
CA ASP A 244 2.20 -5.28 -15.19
C ASP A 244 1.01 -6.17 -14.81
N LEU A 245 0.23 -6.62 -15.80
CA LEU A 245 -0.90 -7.52 -15.57
C LEU A 245 -0.44 -8.82 -14.89
N CYS A 246 0.68 -9.41 -15.33
CA CYS A 246 1.26 -10.58 -14.70
C CYS A 246 1.63 -10.33 -13.23
N ALA A 247 2.19 -9.16 -12.90
CA ALA A 247 2.51 -8.80 -11.52
C ALA A 247 1.23 -8.64 -10.66
N VAL A 248 0.18 -8.00 -11.19
CA VAL A 248 -1.11 -7.89 -10.47
C VAL A 248 -1.78 -9.26 -10.31
N VAL A 249 -1.75 -10.10 -11.34
CA VAL A 249 -2.27 -11.48 -11.27
C VAL A 249 -1.50 -12.29 -10.24
N LEU A 250 -0.18 -12.15 -10.14
CA LEU A 250 0.61 -12.77 -9.08
C LEU A 250 0.13 -12.33 -7.70
N ALA A 251 -0.13 -11.03 -7.49
CA ALA A 251 -0.69 -10.54 -6.24
C ALA A 251 -2.07 -11.15 -5.94
N VAL A 252 -2.98 -11.20 -6.93
CA VAL A 252 -4.30 -11.83 -6.80
C VAL A 252 -4.16 -13.31 -6.42
N VAL A 253 -3.29 -14.05 -7.12
CA VAL A 253 -3.05 -15.48 -6.87
C VAL A 253 -2.54 -15.71 -5.46
N ILE A 254 -1.58 -14.91 -4.97
CA ILE A 254 -1.06 -15.03 -3.61
C ILE A 254 -2.19 -14.74 -2.59
N VAL A 255 -2.95 -13.67 -2.77
CA VAL A 255 -4.04 -13.29 -1.85
C VAL A 255 -5.09 -14.40 -1.75
N HIS A 256 -5.47 -15.03 -2.87
CA HIS A 256 -6.53 -16.04 -2.90
C HIS A 256 -6.04 -17.43 -2.48
N LEU A 257 -4.87 -17.88 -2.96
CA LEU A 257 -4.35 -19.22 -2.65
C LEU A 257 -3.72 -19.31 -1.26
N ALA A 258 -3.05 -18.25 -0.80
CA ALA A 258 -2.47 -18.23 0.55
C ALA A 258 -3.48 -17.81 1.63
N GLY A 259 -4.75 -17.58 1.27
CA GLY A 259 -5.84 -17.23 2.18
C GLY A 259 -5.86 -18.03 3.47
N PRO A 260 -5.88 -19.38 3.44
CA PRO A 260 -5.90 -20.21 4.64
C PRO A 260 -4.69 -20.04 5.57
N LYS A 261 -3.56 -19.52 5.06
CA LYS A 261 -2.32 -19.30 5.82
C LYS A 261 -2.27 -17.94 6.51
N PHE A 262 -3.16 -17.02 6.14
CA PHE A 262 -3.20 -15.68 6.72
C PHE A 262 -4.05 -15.63 7.98
N VAL A 263 -3.68 -14.69 8.84
CA VAL A 263 -4.44 -14.34 10.04
C VAL A 263 -5.49 -13.31 9.65
N HIS A 264 -6.70 -13.51 10.16
CA HIS A 264 -7.87 -12.69 9.84
C HIS A 264 -8.42 -12.05 11.13
N PRO A 265 -7.87 -10.91 11.59
CA PRO A 265 -8.43 -10.21 12.73
C PRO A 265 -9.83 -9.70 12.43
N VAL A 266 -10.66 -9.64 13.47
CA VAL A 266 -12.00 -9.03 13.36
C VAL A 266 -11.87 -7.52 13.08
N PRO A 267 -12.70 -6.94 12.21
CA PRO A 267 -12.66 -5.51 11.93
C PRO A 267 -12.98 -4.70 13.20
N GLN A 268 -12.11 -3.74 13.54
CA GLN A 268 -12.21 -2.92 14.76
C GLN A 268 -12.98 -1.60 14.54
N GLY A 269 -13.43 -1.34 13.31
CA GLY A 269 -14.12 -0.10 12.94
C GLY A 269 -13.14 0.99 12.50
N SER A 270 -13.59 1.86 11.59
CA SER A 270 -12.75 2.97 11.10
C SER A 270 -12.72 4.13 12.10
N VAL A 271 -11.51 4.59 12.41
CA VAL A 271 -11.26 5.81 13.21
C VAL A 271 -11.47 7.10 12.41
N LEU A 272 -11.41 7.04 11.08
CA LEU A 272 -11.49 8.23 10.21
C LEU A 272 -12.79 9.03 10.36
N PRO A 273 -14.00 8.44 10.42
CA PRO A 273 -15.22 9.20 10.68
C PRO A 273 -15.27 9.87 12.05
N ARG A 274 -14.53 9.36 13.05
CA ARG A 274 -14.38 10.02 14.35
C ARG A 274 -13.42 11.21 14.23
N ALA A 275 -12.26 11.00 13.61
CA ALA A 275 -11.28 12.06 13.35
C ALA A 275 -11.87 13.21 12.51
N ALA A 276 -12.62 12.91 11.44
CA ALA A 276 -13.27 13.92 10.60
C ALA A 276 -14.29 14.78 11.39
N ARG A 277 -15.04 14.17 12.32
CA ARG A 277 -15.94 14.91 13.22
C ARG A 277 -15.17 15.79 14.20
N CYS A 278 -14.05 15.29 14.75
CA CYS A 278 -13.18 16.09 15.62
C CYS A 278 -12.64 17.31 14.88
N LEU A 279 -12.11 17.13 13.66
CA LEU A 279 -11.62 18.21 12.81
C LEU A 279 -12.73 19.22 12.47
N TRP A 280 -13.95 18.74 12.22
CA TRP A 280 -15.08 19.62 11.95
C TRP A 280 -15.49 20.46 13.18
N TYR A 281 -15.47 19.89 14.39
CA TYR A 281 -15.67 20.65 15.62
C TYR A 281 -14.52 21.63 15.86
N ALA A 282 -13.27 21.23 15.63
CA ALA A 282 -12.11 22.12 15.72
C ALA A 282 -12.21 23.31 14.75
N ALA A 283 -12.61 23.06 13.50
CA ALA A 283 -12.82 24.12 12.49
C ALA A 283 -13.92 25.11 12.91
N ARG A 284 -15.00 24.63 13.54
CA ARG A 284 -16.05 25.50 14.08
C ARG A 284 -15.64 26.24 15.35
N GLY A 285 -14.73 25.68 16.14
CA GLY A 285 -14.18 26.25 17.37
C GLY A 285 -12.94 27.12 17.15
N GLY A 286 -12.75 27.72 15.97
CA GLY A 286 -11.64 28.62 15.69
C GLY A 286 -10.31 27.94 15.37
N PHE A 287 -10.34 26.75 14.76
CA PHE A 287 -9.16 25.94 14.40
C PHE A 287 -8.36 25.43 15.62
N SER A 288 -8.94 25.39 16.82
CA SER A 288 -8.36 24.71 17.96
C SER A 288 -8.93 23.30 18.11
N LEU A 289 -8.05 22.30 18.23
CA LEU A 289 -8.43 20.92 18.54
C LEU A 289 -8.97 20.77 19.96
N ASP A 290 -8.72 21.74 20.85
CA ASP A 290 -9.31 21.76 22.18
C ASP A 290 -10.83 21.89 22.14
N ALA A 291 -11.37 22.53 21.09
CA ALA A 291 -12.81 22.62 20.88
C ALA A 291 -13.45 21.25 20.61
N ALA A 292 -12.68 20.23 20.21
CA ALA A 292 -13.17 18.87 20.01
C ALA A 292 -13.06 17.98 21.27
N GLN A 293 -12.52 18.51 22.38
CA GLN A 293 -12.40 17.74 23.62
C GLN A 293 -13.78 17.37 24.20
N PRO A 294 -13.91 16.17 24.80
CA PRO A 294 -15.17 15.73 25.39
C PRO A 294 -15.69 16.68 26.48
N GLU A 295 -14.81 17.17 27.34
CA GLU A 295 -15.12 18.12 28.42
C GLU A 295 -15.69 19.44 27.85
N TYR A 296 -15.00 20.01 26.85
CA TYR A 296 -15.41 21.25 26.19
C TYR A 296 -16.77 21.13 25.46
N GLN A 297 -17.01 20.01 24.78
CA GLN A 297 -18.28 19.77 24.09
C GLN A 297 -19.45 19.53 25.05
N LEU A 298 -19.18 18.93 26.21
CA LEU A 298 -20.18 18.73 27.25
C LEU A 298 -20.54 20.06 27.92
N GLU A 299 -19.56 20.89 28.24
CA GLU A 299 -19.76 22.17 28.93
C GLU A 299 -20.42 23.24 28.05
N ASN A 300 -19.91 23.45 26.83
CA ASN A 300 -20.37 24.54 25.96
C ASN A 300 -21.54 24.17 25.04
N HIS A 301 -21.72 22.88 24.76
CA HIS A 301 -22.71 22.42 23.78
C HIS A 301 -23.62 21.31 24.29
N GLN A 302 -23.45 20.84 25.55
CA GLN A 302 -24.23 19.74 26.15
C GLN A 302 -24.24 18.47 25.28
N ARG A 303 -23.13 18.19 24.57
CA ARG A 303 -23.00 17.05 23.67
C ARG A 303 -22.04 16.01 24.23
N VAL A 304 -22.53 14.77 24.32
CA VAL A 304 -21.67 13.61 24.63
C VAL A 304 -21.07 13.09 23.33
N VAL A 305 -19.74 13.09 23.25
CA VAL A 305 -18.98 12.63 22.10
C VAL A 305 -18.46 11.19 22.31
N PRO A 306 -18.31 10.38 21.25
CA PRO A 306 -17.91 8.97 21.36
C PRO A 306 -16.38 8.74 21.40
N TRP A 307 -15.58 9.74 21.75
CA TRP A 307 -14.12 9.65 21.83
C TRP A 307 -13.59 10.18 23.15
N GLU A 308 -12.43 9.69 23.55
CA GLU A 308 -11.74 10.07 24.78
C GLU A 308 -10.72 11.18 24.52
N LYS A 309 -10.10 11.72 25.59
CA LYS A 309 -9.13 12.82 25.49
C LYS A 309 -7.84 12.36 24.84
N GLU A 310 -7.43 11.13 25.11
CA GLU A 310 -6.26 10.45 24.56
C GLU A 310 -6.32 10.42 23.02
N PHE A 311 -7.50 10.18 22.45
CA PHE A 311 -7.70 10.20 21.01
C PHE A 311 -7.46 11.59 20.39
N ILE A 312 -7.80 12.67 21.11
CA ILE A 312 -7.55 14.03 20.64
C ILE A 312 -6.05 14.36 20.69
N SER A 313 -5.32 13.90 21.72
CA SER A 313 -3.86 14.04 21.75
C SER A 313 -3.18 13.26 20.64
N GLU A 314 -3.59 12.00 20.39
CA GLU A 314 -3.07 11.21 19.26
C GLU A 314 -3.34 11.89 17.91
N LEU A 315 -4.53 12.49 17.75
CA LEU A 315 -4.88 13.25 16.55
C LEU A 315 -4.01 14.51 16.40
N TRP A 316 -3.69 15.19 17.50
CA TRP A 316 -2.79 16.34 17.49
C TRP A 316 -1.36 15.95 17.09
N ASP A 317 -0.86 14.83 17.60
CA ASP A 317 0.46 14.30 17.25
C ASP A 317 0.51 13.92 15.77
N ALA A 318 -0.53 13.25 15.27
CA ALA A 318 -0.68 12.92 13.85
C ALA A 318 -0.68 14.19 12.98
N LEU A 319 -1.43 15.23 13.35
CA LEU A 319 -1.48 16.52 12.64
C LEU A 319 -0.18 17.29 12.71
N SER A 320 0.52 17.23 13.85
CA SER A 320 1.81 17.90 14.04
C SER A 320 2.89 17.25 13.17
N ALA A 321 2.84 15.94 12.95
CA ALA A 321 3.72 15.25 12.01
C ALA A 321 3.56 15.75 10.56
N PHE A 322 2.37 16.20 10.14
CA PHE A 322 2.20 16.80 8.80
C PHE A 322 2.95 18.13 8.62
N LYS A 323 3.29 18.85 9.69
CA LYS A 323 4.11 20.09 9.60
C LYS A 323 5.49 19.81 9.02
N ILE A 324 6.04 18.62 9.26
CA ILE A 324 7.36 18.19 8.74
C ILE A 324 7.33 18.12 7.20
N TRP A 325 6.20 17.72 6.61
CA TRP A 325 6.04 17.57 5.16
C TRP A 325 6.00 18.89 4.38
N TYR A 326 5.60 19.99 5.01
CA TYR A 326 5.60 21.31 4.37
C TYR A 326 7.02 21.78 3.98
N SER A 327 8.06 21.23 4.61
CA SER A 327 9.46 21.53 4.28
C SER A 327 9.99 20.81 3.02
N SER A 328 9.35 19.71 2.62
CA SER A 328 9.82 18.82 1.54
C SER A 328 9.84 19.45 0.12
N PRO A 329 8.84 20.23 -0.32
CA PRO A 329 8.84 20.79 -1.68
C PRO A 329 9.95 21.83 -1.93
N ILE A 330 10.65 22.31 -0.89
CA ILE A 330 11.75 23.27 -1.03
C ILE A 330 13.05 22.60 -1.49
N LEU A 331 13.17 21.25 -1.40
CA LEU A 331 14.43 20.53 -1.61
C LEU A 331 14.51 19.63 -2.86
N GLY A 332 13.52 19.62 -3.76
CA GLY A 332 13.50 18.66 -4.87
C GLY A 332 13.15 19.23 -6.24
N ALA A 333 14.16 19.63 -7.02
CA ALA A 333 14.01 19.81 -8.45
C ALA A 333 13.89 18.42 -9.13
N GLN A 334 12.69 17.84 -9.15
CA GLN A 334 12.45 16.63 -9.94
C GLN A 334 12.34 16.98 -11.42
N VAL A 335 13.23 16.44 -12.25
CA VAL A 335 13.14 16.55 -13.71
C VAL A 335 11.88 15.80 -14.18
N SER A 336 10.98 16.49 -14.88
CA SER A 336 9.77 15.88 -15.43
C SER A 336 10.12 14.89 -16.55
N ILE A 337 9.38 13.79 -16.69
CA ILE A 337 9.51 12.83 -17.83
C ILE A 337 9.51 13.57 -19.17
N SER A 338 8.64 14.58 -19.27
CA SER A 338 8.48 15.39 -20.48
C SER A 338 9.64 16.36 -20.73
N GLN A 339 10.47 16.65 -19.72
CA GLN A 339 11.73 17.38 -19.85
C GLN A 339 12.85 16.40 -20.22
N ALA A 340 12.87 15.21 -19.59
CA ALA A 340 13.79 14.13 -19.91
C ALA A 340 13.68 13.67 -21.38
N GLY A 341 12.47 13.66 -21.96
CA GLY A 341 12.25 13.35 -23.38
C GLY A 341 12.78 14.39 -24.37
N GLN A 342 13.19 15.58 -23.90
CA GLN A 342 13.83 16.62 -24.70
C GLN A 342 15.36 16.61 -24.56
N MET A 343 15.91 15.72 -23.74
CA MET A 343 17.35 15.56 -23.53
C MET A 343 17.92 14.53 -24.53
N GLU A 344 19.22 14.62 -24.84
CA GLU A 344 19.89 13.57 -25.61
C GLU A 344 20.02 12.30 -24.76
N THR A 345 19.13 11.34 -24.98
CA THR A 345 19.00 10.18 -24.12
C THR A 345 20.01 9.05 -24.39
N HIS A 346 20.86 9.15 -25.43
CA HIS A 346 21.92 8.18 -25.75
C HIS A 346 21.46 6.69 -25.72
N GLY A 347 20.20 6.41 -26.06
CA GLY A 347 19.63 5.06 -26.04
C GLY A 347 18.92 4.66 -24.74
N ILE A 348 18.95 5.49 -23.71
CA ILE A 348 18.24 5.29 -22.44
C ILE A 348 16.78 5.80 -22.55
N PRO A 349 15.76 5.11 -22.03
CA PRO A 349 14.40 5.67 -21.99
C PRO A 349 14.31 6.91 -21.10
N ASN A 350 13.59 7.95 -21.53
CA ASN A 350 13.35 9.18 -20.76
C ASN A 350 12.65 8.92 -19.42
N ASP A 351 11.81 7.88 -19.36
CA ASP A 351 11.12 7.46 -18.14
C ASP A 351 12.04 6.81 -17.10
N LEU A 352 13.22 6.31 -17.52
CA LEU A 352 14.17 5.65 -16.62
C LEU A 352 14.72 6.59 -15.54
N ILE A 353 14.76 7.90 -15.82
CA ILE A 353 15.30 8.91 -14.90
C ILE A 353 14.56 8.91 -13.54
N LYS A 354 13.27 8.59 -13.52
CA LYS A 354 12.49 8.46 -12.28
C LYS A 354 12.83 7.24 -11.43
N SER A 355 13.51 6.24 -12.00
CA SER A 355 13.94 5.02 -11.30
C SER A 355 15.23 5.20 -10.49
N SER A 356 15.92 6.34 -10.62
CA SER A 356 17.17 6.63 -9.90
C SER A 356 17.00 6.63 -8.37
N ASN A 357 15.90 7.19 -7.88
CA ASN A 357 15.58 7.27 -6.46
C ASN A 357 15.43 5.87 -5.81
N PRO A 358 14.59 4.96 -6.32
CA PRO A 358 14.50 3.62 -5.76
C PRO A 358 15.78 2.79 -5.91
N ILE A 359 16.56 2.95 -7.00
CA ILE A 359 17.87 2.29 -7.14
C ILE A 359 18.79 2.64 -5.95
N ALA A 360 18.85 3.94 -5.60
CA ALA A 360 19.64 4.40 -4.45
C ALA A 360 19.16 3.76 -3.14
N TYR A 361 17.85 3.69 -2.91
CA TYR A 361 17.31 3.06 -1.70
C TYR A 361 17.56 1.56 -1.63
N VAL A 362 17.51 0.83 -2.76
CA VAL A 362 17.81 -0.61 -2.77
C VAL A 362 19.27 -0.88 -2.45
N ILE A 363 20.20 -0.07 -2.98
CA ILE A 363 21.65 -0.23 -2.79
C ILE A 363 22.08 0.25 -1.39
N PHE A 364 21.71 1.48 -1.02
CA PHE A 364 22.15 2.11 0.22
C PHE A 364 21.30 1.73 1.43
N GLY A 365 20.04 1.35 1.24
CA GLY A 365 19.16 0.92 2.34
C GLY A 365 19.70 -0.30 3.09
N VAL A 366 20.34 -1.24 2.38
CA VAL A 366 20.97 -2.43 2.98
C VAL A 366 22.22 -2.05 3.80
N LEU A 367 22.89 -0.95 3.45
CA LEU A 367 24.09 -0.47 4.16
C LEU A 367 23.74 0.31 5.44
N VAL A 368 22.60 1.00 5.47
CA VAL A 368 22.14 1.81 6.61
C VAL A 368 21.44 0.96 7.69
N GLN A 369 20.94 -0.23 7.33
CA GLN A 369 20.25 -1.13 8.25
C GLN A 369 21.17 -2.08 9.04
N LYS A 370 22.49 -2.01 8.85
CA LYS A 370 23.49 -2.65 9.72
C LYS A 370 23.87 -1.71 10.84
#